data_AF-A0A562C9N9-F1
#
_entry.id   AF-A0A562C9N9-F1
#
_cell.length_a   1.000
_cell.length_b   1.000
_cell.length_c   1.000
_cell.angle_alpha   90.00
_cell.angle_beta   90.00
_cell.angle_gamma   90.00
#
_symmetry.space_group_name_H-M   'P 1'
#
loop_
_entity.id
_entity.type
_entity.pdbx_description
1 polymer ?
#
loop_
_entity_poly.entity_id
_entity_poly.type
_entity_poly.pdbx_seq_one_letter_code
_entity_poly.pdbx_strand_id
1 'polypeptide(L)'
;MVSPQRVVVEADGGSRGNPGPAAYGAVLRDADTGAVLAEDARTIGVATNNVAEYSGLVAGLSLARDHAPGATVEVRMDSKLVVEQMSGRWKIKHADMKVLAAEAAAIAPAGTTYTWVPRADNSHADRLANEALDGLREGVSVPGDGLPDAPDSAAEEASSPSSGPGEPTTIVLVRHGVTAHTTGRRFSGGLGGDNPPLSEEGRAQAAEVAAWLKELKESIDVVVASPVRRTRETAEIVAGALGLPVEEEPAFAEMEFGEWDGLTFTEVAERDKERMEAWFADMSYPPPGGESFVQVRERVLAGLARLLETHAGRTVVVVSHVTPIKTLVAHAMEAPLDSVFRLELAPAAVSVISFWPDPRTGEKKGSLRFFNALAPGRRTLRDTGRW
;
A
#
# COMPACT_ATOMS: atom_id res chain seq x y z
N MET A 1 -9.64 -23.12 36.00
CA MET A 1 -8.39 -22.53 35.51
C MET A 1 -8.04 -21.35 36.40
N VAL A 2 -6.75 -21.09 36.63
CA VAL A 2 -6.32 -19.90 37.36
C VAL A 2 -6.64 -18.69 36.47
N SER A 3 -7.34 -17.68 37.00
CA SER A 3 -7.60 -16.46 36.23
C SER A 3 -6.29 -15.76 35.89
N PRO A 4 -6.11 -15.24 34.67
CA PRO A 4 -4.89 -14.56 34.25
C PRO A 4 -4.61 -13.37 35.17
N GLN A 5 -3.36 -13.22 35.63
CA GLN A 5 -2.95 -12.04 36.40
C GLN A 5 -2.63 -10.83 35.51
N ARG A 6 -2.33 -11.09 34.23
CA ARG A 6 -1.97 -10.08 33.24
C ARG A 6 -2.60 -10.43 31.90
N VAL A 7 -3.16 -9.43 31.23
CA VAL A 7 -3.80 -9.60 29.93
C VAL A 7 -3.37 -8.51 28.96
N VAL A 8 -3.39 -8.85 27.68
CA VAL A 8 -3.14 -7.94 26.57
C VAL A 8 -4.45 -7.73 25.83
N VAL A 9 -4.80 -6.47 25.59
CA VAL A 9 -5.91 -6.06 24.73
C VAL A 9 -5.33 -5.56 23.41
N GLU A 10 -5.70 -6.19 22.31
CA GLU A 10 -5.40 -5.76 20.95
C GLU A 10 -6.68 -5.24 20.31
N ALA A 11 -6.64 -4.09 19.66
CA ALA A 11 -7.83 -3.50 19.04
C ALA A 11 -7.49 -2.73 17.77
N ASP A 12 -8.42 -2.72 16.83
CA ASP A 12 -8.36 -1.95 15.59
C ASP A 12 -9.78 -1.52 15.16
N GLY A 13 -9.86 -0.56 14.25
CA GLY A 13 -11.10 -0.16 13.62
C GLY A 13 -10.90 0.48 12.25
N GLY A 14 -11.85 0.22 11.35
CA GLY A 14 -11.77 0.67 9.96
C GLY A 14 -13.08 1.27 9.48
N SER A 15 -12.98 2.19 8.52
CA SER A 15 -14.11 2.81 7.81
C SER A 15 -13.88 2.80 6.29
N ARG A 16 -14.85 2.26 5.54
CA ARG A 16 -14.87 2.25 4.07
C ARG A 16 -15.37 3.61 3.55
N GLY A 17 -14.45 4.51 3.22
CA GLY A 17 -14.78 5.85 2.71
C GLY A 17 -14.89 6.93 3.80
N ASN A 18 -13.94 6.96 4.73
CA ASN A 18 -13.81 7.84 5.91
C ASN A 18 -14.35 9.30 5.77
N PRO A 19 -15.54 9.65 6.29
CA PRO A 19 -16.47 8.80 7.05
C PRO A 19 -17.37 7.93 6.16
N GLY A 20 -17.39 6.63 6.44
CA GLY A 20 -18.22 5.65 5.74
C GLY A 20 -18.56 4.46 6.64
N PRO A 21 -19.14 3.36 6.11
CA PRO A 21 -19.42 2.15 6.87
C PRO A 21 -18.18 1.70 7.66
N ALA A 22 -18.34 1.57 8.96
CA ALA A 22 -17.26 1.38 9.90
C ALA A 22 -17.52 0.19 10.83
N ALA A 23 -16.45 -0.45 11.27
CA ALA A 23 -16.48 -1.52 12.26
C ALA A 23 -15.20 -1.51 13.10
N TYR A 24 -15.23 -2.23 14.21
CA TYR A 24 -14.06 -2.50 15.04
C TYR A 24 -13.84 -3.99 15.23
N GLY A 25 -12.61 -4.33 15.65
CA GLY A 25 -12.23 -5.64 16.14
C GLY A 25 -11.40 -5.50 17.41
N ALA A 26 -11.63 -6.38 18.38
CA ALA A 26 -10.91 -6.41 19.65
C ALA A 26 -10.63 -7.85 20.10
N VAL A 27 -9.44 -8.08 20.63
CA VAL A 27 -8.95 -9.39 21.10
C VAL A 27 -8.42 -9.22 22.52
N LEU A 28 -8.83 -10.10 23.43
CA LEU A 28 -8.26 -10.24 24.76
C LEU A 28 -7.38 -11.49 24.80
N ARG A 29 -6.13 -11.35 25.26
CA ARG A 29 -5.19 -12.46 25.43
C ARG A 29 -4.66 -12.56 26.84
N ASP A 30 -4.36 -13.79 27.26
CA ASP A 30 -3.50 -14.05 28.41
C ASP A 30 -2.07 -13.62 28.07
N ALA A 31 -1.46 -12.76 28.89
CA ALA A 31 -0.17 -12.17 28.58
C ALA A 31 1.02 -13.14 28.77
N ASP A 32 0.83 -14.23 29.51
CA ASP A 32 1.88 -15.19 29.82
C ASP A 32 1.92 -16.34 28.79
N THR A 33 0.74 -16.75 28.33
CA THR A 33 0.57 -17.88 27.39
C THR A 33 0.28 -17.45 25.96
N GLY A 34 -0.21 -16.22 25.75
CA GLY A 34 -0.66 -15.72 24.45
C GLY A 34 -2.02 -16.25 23.99
N ALA A 35 -2.67 -17.11 24.79
CA ALA A 35 -3.96 -17.69 24.49
C ALA A 35 -5.03 -16.59 24.38
N VAL A 36 -5.90 -16.71 23.36
CA VAL A 36 -7.08 -15.84 23.25
C VAL A 36 -8.05 -16.21 24.37
N LEU A 37 -8.60 -15.19 25.04
CA LEU A 37 -9.58 -15.34 26.11
C LEU A 37 -10.97 -14.93 25.62
N ALA A 38 -11.06 -13.89 24.80
CA ALA A 38 -12.30 -13.44 24.17
C ALA A 38 -11.99 -12.53 22.98
N GLU A 39 -12.95 -12.40 22.08
CA GLU A 39 -12.89 -11.53 20.90
C GLU A 39 -14.24 -10.81 20.74
N ASP A 40 -14.25 -9.57 20.24
CA ASP A 40 -15.48 -8.85 19.84
C ASP A 40 -15.23 -8.15 18.49
N ALA A 41 -16.23 -8.17 17.61
CA ALA A 41 -16.19 -7.47 16.34
C ALA A 41 -17.59 -7.05 15.91
N ARG A 42 -17.80 -5.77 15.58
CA ARG A 42 -19.12 -5.24 15.21
C ARG A 42 -19.03 -4.04 14.27
N THR A 43 -20.03 -3.92 13.39
CA THR A 43 -20.27 -2.67 12.67
C THR A 43 -20.80 -1.58 13.60
N ILE A 44 -20.38 -0.34 13.38
CA ILE A 44 -20.78 0.84 14.15
C ILE A 44 -21.52 1.88 13.29
N GLY A 45 -22.05 1.45 12.15
CA GLY A 45 -22.72 2.33 11.19
C GLY A 45 -21.72 3.19 10.41
N VAL A 46 -22.05 4.45 10.16
CA VAL A 46 -21.17 5.39 9.44
C VAL A 46 -20.34 6.17 10.45
N ALA A 47 -19.03 5.98 10.43
CA ALA A 47 -18.09 6.65 11.33
C ALA A 47 -16.75 6.92 10.64
N THR A 48 -15.87 7.67 11.30
CA THR A 48 -14.48 7.85 10.84
C THR A 48 -13.58 6.71 11.31
N ASN A 49 -12.41 6.53 10.69
CA ASN A 49 -11.41 5.55 11.15
C ASN A 49 -11.08 5.73 12.63
N ASN A 50 -10.79 6.96 13.07
CA ASN A 50 -10.43 7.21 14.47
C ASN A 50 -11.56 6.88 15.44
N VAL A 51 -12.82 7.10 15.04
CA VAL A 51 -13.98 6.72 15.85
C VAL A 51 -14.06 5.19 15.95
N ALA A 52 -13.84 4.47 14.84
CA ALA A 52 -13.80 3.02 14.83
C ALA A 52 -12.68 2.44 15.71
N GLU A 53 -11.47 2.98 15.64
CA GLU A 53 -10.34 2.56 16.49
C GLU A 53 -10.65 2.78 17.98
N TYR A 54 -11.23 3.92 18.35
CA TYR A 54 -11.66 4.19 19.73
C TYR A 54 -12.78 3.24 20.18
N SER A 55 -13.72 2.89 19.30
CA SER A 55 -14.75 1.89 19.59
C SER A 55 -14.13 0.50 19.82
N GLY A 56 -13.12 0.11 19.05
CA GLY A 56 -12.36 -1.12 19.27
C GLY A 56 -11.66 -1.14 20.62
N LEU A 57 -11.04 -0.03 21.02
CA LEU A 57 -10.44 0.10 22.36
C LEU A 57 -11.46 -0.11 23.48
N VAL A 58 -12.62 0.55 23.40
CA VAL A 58 -13.71 0.42 24.39
C VAL A 58 -14.18 -1.04 24.48
N ALA A 59 -14.36 -1.70 23.33
CA ALA A 59 -14.74 -3.10 23.27
C ALA A 59 -13.68 -4.00 23.93
N GLY A 60 -12.41 -3.83 23.59
CA GLY A 60 -11.31 -4.62 24.16
C GLY A 60 -11.15 -4.46 25.68
N LEU A 61 -11.29 -3.23 26.18
CA LEU A 61 -11.30 -2.97 27.63
C LEU A 61 -12.52 -3.60 28.32
N SER A 62 -13.67 -3.63 27.65
CA SER A 62 -14.86 -4.32 28.15
C SER A 62 -14.63 -5.83 28.22
N LEU A 63 -13.99 -6.43 27.21
CA LEU A 63 -13.59 -7.85 27.26
C LEU A 63 -12.67 -8.13 28.46
N ALA A 64 -11.67 -7.28 28.70
CA ALA A 64 -10.76 -7.44 29.83
C ALA A 64 -11.50 -7.39 31.18
N ARG A 65 -12.44 -6.44 31.33
CA ARG A 65 -13.28 -6.33 32.54
C ARG A 65 -14.12 -7.59 32.75
N ASP A 66 -14.72 -8.11 31.69
CA ASP A 66 -15.74 -9.16 31.77
C ASP A 66 -15.11 -10.58 31.84
N HIS A 67 -13.97 -10.81 31.19
CA HIS A 67 -13.33 -12.12 31.07
C HIS A 67 -12.02 -12.26 31.86
N ALA A 68 -11.44 -11.16 32.34
CA ALA A 68 -10.23 -11.16 33.16
C ALA A 68 -10.30 -10.16 34.33
N PRO A 69 -11.35 -10.23 35.19
CA PRO A 69 -11.53 -9.27 36.27
C PRO A 69 -10.35 -9.30 37.25
N GLY A 70 -9.78 -8.12 37.51
CA GLY A 70 -8.64 -7.95 38.42
C GLY A 70 -7.26 -8.15 37.78
N ALA A 71 -7.19 -8.50 36.49
CA ALA A 71 -5.91 -8.57 35.78
C ALA A 71 -5.34 -7.16 35.52
N THR A 72 -4.01 -7.07 35.46
CA THR A 72 -3.35 -5.89 34.89
C THR A 72 -3.48 -5.90 33.37
N VAL A 73 -3.74 -4.74 32.78
CA VAL A 73 -4.06 -4.61 31.35
C VAL A 73 -2.98 -3.83 30.62
N GLU A 74 -2.45 -4.42 29.55
CA GLU A 74 -1.71 -3.72 28.52
C GLU A 74 -2.56 -3.62 27.25
N VAL A 75 -2.82 -2.41 26.79
CA VAL A 75 -3.46 -2.16 25.49
C VAL A 75 -2.37 -2.01 24.44
N ARG A 76 -2.46 -2.78 23.35
CA ARG A 76 -1.60 -2.69 22.17
C ARG A 76 -2.44 -2.32 20.96
N MET A 77 -2.09 -1.23 20.30
CA MET A 77 -2.78 -0.77 19.09
C MET A 77 -1.78 -0.19 18.09
N ASP A 78 -2.05 -0.31 16.80
CA ASP A 78 -1.27 0.31 15.74
C ASP A 78 -1.66 1.77 15.45
N SER A 79 -2.75 2.25 16.08
CA SER A 79 -3.10 3.67 16.12
C SER A 79 -2.27 4.46 17.12
N LYS A 80 -1.23 5.13 16.61
CA LYS A 80 -0.42 6.05 17.43
C LYS A 80 -1.26 7.19 18.01
N LEU A 81 -2.30 7.63 17.30
CA LEU A 81 -3.21 8.67 17.77
C LEU A 81 -3.93 8.25 19.06
N VAL A 82 -4.57 7.07 19.04
CA VAL A 82 -5.31 6.53 20.19
C VAL A 82 -4.38 6.30 21.37
N VAL A 83 -3.23 5.65 21.13
CA VAL A 83 -2.23 5.35 22.18
C VAL A 83 -1.73 6.61 22.87
N GLU A 84 -1.34 7.64 22.10
CA GLU A 84 -0.81 8.88 22.66
C GLU A 84 -1.87 9.71 23.40
N GLN A 85 -3.11 9.69 22.92
CA GLN A 85 -4.23 10.38 23.57
C GLN A 85 -4.66 9.69 24.87
N MET A 86 -4.79 8.36 24.88
CA MET A 86 -5.15 7.60 26.07
C MET A 86 -4.04 7.56 27.12
N SER A 87 -2.79 7.69 26.68
CA SER A 87 -1.66 7.93 27.57
C SER A 87 -1.62 9.35 28.18
N GLY A 88 -2.54 10.24 27.79
CA GLY A 88 -2.57 11.63 28.24
C GLY A 88 -1.49 12.54 27.65
N ARG A 89 -0.71 12.05 26.68
CA ARG A 89 0.37 12.82 26.04
C ARG A 89 -0.18 13.79 25.00
N TRP A 90 -1.25 13.41 24.31
CA TRP A 90 -1.88 14.23 23.27
C TRP A 90 -3.31 14.63 23.64
N LYS A 91 -3.72 15.85 23.24
CA LYS A 91 -5.08 16.35 23.50
C LYS A 91 -6.10 15.76 22.52
N ILE A 92 -7.25 15.35 23.04
CA ILE A 92 -8.41 14.92 22.23
C ILE A 92 -9.24 16.15 21.88
N LYS A 93 -9.33 16.50 20.59
CA LYS A 93 -10.08 17.67 20.12
C LYS A 93 -11.49 17.33 19.65
N HIS A 94 -11.67 16.20 18.96
CA HIS A 94 -12.94 15.79 18.35
C HIS A 94 -13.98 15.41 19.41
N ALA A 95 -15.25 15.81 19.24
CA ALA A 95 -16.30 15.59 20.23
C ALA A 95 -16.60 14.10 20.44
N ASP A 96 -16.80 13.34 19.37
CA ASP A 96 -17.13 11.91 19.44
C ASP A 96 -16.00 11.09 20.10
N MET A 97 -14.75 11.42 19.79
CA MET A 97 -13.59 10.77 20.41
C MET A 97 -13.48 11.11 21.91
N LYS A 98 -13.90 12.30 22.36
CA LYS A 98 -13.93 12.61 23.80
C LYS A 98 -14.90 11.73 24.56
N VAL A 99 -16.05 11.40 23.94
CA VAL A 99 -17.05 10.51 24.53
C VAL A 99 -16.46 9.11 24.67
N LEU A 100 -15.90 8.55 23.58
CA LEU A 100 -15.30 7.22 23.60
C LEU A 100 -14.07 7.13 24.49
N ALA A 101 -13.24 8.17 24.57
CA ALA A 101 -12.10 8.22 25.48
C ALA A 101 -12.53 8.25 26.96
N ALA A 102 -13.60 8.99 27.28
CA ALA A 102 -14.15 9.00 28.64
C ALA A 102 -14.74 7.64 29.01
N GLU A 103 -15.39 6.95 28.07
CA GLU A 103 -15.89 5.59 28.24
C GLU A 103 -14.75 4.59 28.45
N ALA A 104 -13.72 4.61 27.59
CA ALA A 104 -12.53 3.78 27.74
C ALA A 104 -11.85 4.02 29.10
N ALA A 105 -11.69 5.27 29.52
CA ALA A 105 -11.10 5.62 30.82
C ALA A 105 -11.94 5.15 32.02
N ALA A 106 -13.27 5.09 31.89
CA ALA A 106 -14.15 4.59 32.94
C ALA A 106 -14.09 3.06 33.09
N ILE A 107 -13.77 2.34 32.01
CA ILE A 107 -13.69 0.87 31.99
C ILE A 107 -12.27 0.39 32.32
N ALA A 108 -11.25 1.13 31.90
CA ALA A 108 -9.84 0.76 32.08
C ALA A 108 -9.46 0.62 33.57
N PRO A 109 -8.95 -0.55 34.01
CA PRO A 109 -8.41 -0.72 35.35
C PRO A 109 -7.28 0.28 35.66
N ALA A 110 -7.13 0.65 36.93
CA ALA A 110 -6.02 1.49 37.37
C ALA A 110 -4.68 0.82 37.03
N GLY A 111 -3.77 1.58 36.40
CA GLY A 111 -2.49 1.05 35.94
C GLY A 111 -2.50 0.45 34.53
N THR A 112 -3.61 0.55 33.80
CA THR A 112 -3.65 0.18 32.36
C THR A 112 -2.59 0.96 31.59
N THR A 113 -1.81 0.24 30.78
CA THR A 113 -0.77 0.83 29.92
C THR A 113 -1.21 0.80 28.47
N TYR A 114 -0.74 1.77 27.68
CA TYR A 114 -1.05 1.89 26.25
C TYR A 114 0.25 1.90 25.46
N THR A 115 0.44 0.87 24.64
CA THR A 115 1.64 0.62 23.84
C THR A 115 1.29 0.71 22.36
N TRP A 116 2.05 1.50 21.61
CA TRP A 116 1.94 1.49 20.15
C TRP A 116 2.73 0.31 19.60
N VAL A 117 2.11 -0.44 18.68
CA VAL A 117 2.75 -1.57 17.98
C VAL A 117 2.70 -1.36 16.47
N PRO A 118 3.65 -1.90 15.69
CA PRO A 118 3.53 -1.98 14.23
C PRO A 118 2.23 -2.69 13.80
N ARG A 119 1.63 -2.27 12.68
CA ARG A 119 0.41 -2.89 12.13
C ARG A 119 0.52 -4.41 11.91
N ALA A 120 1.69 -4.89 11.51
CA ALA A 120 1.94 -6.32 11.35
C ALA A 120 1.72 -7.12 12.64
N ASP A 121 1.92 -6.48 13.79
CA ASP A 121 1.78 -7.07 15.12
C ASP A 121 0.34 -6.92 15.68
N ASN A 122 -0.56 -6.22 14.97
CA ASN A 122 -1.99 -6.04 15.33
C ASN A 122 -2.94 -6.72 14.31
N SER A 123 -2.41 -7.66 13.52
CA SER A 123 -3.13 -8.28 12.39
C SER A 123 -4.39 -9.05 12.79
N HIS A 124 -4.47 -9.53 14.04
CA HIS A 124 -5.65 -10.21 14.55
C HIS A 124 -6.84 -9.23 14.71
N ALA A 125 -6.66 -8.11 15.40
CA ALA A 125 -7.72 -7.13 15.58
C ALA A 125 -8.15 -6.48 14.25
N ASP A 126 -7.20 -6.22 13.34
CA ASP A 126 -7.48 -5.76 11.97
C ASP A 126 -8.36 -6.76 11.20
N ARG A 127 -8.03 -8.06 11.26
CA ARG A 127 -8.85 -9.11 10.64
C ARG A 127 -10.28 -9.09 11.19
N LEU A 128 -10.46 -8.96 12.51
CA LEU A 128 -11.77 -8.91 13.15
C LEU A 128 -12.59 -7.70 12.67
N ALA A 129 -11.98 -6.51 12.59
CA ALA A 129 -12.64 -5.31 12.10
C ALA A 129 -13.11 -5.49 10.63
N ASN A 130 -12.27 -6.10 9.79
CA ASN A 130 -12.62 -6.37 8.39
C ASN A 130 -13.71 -7.44 8.25
N GLU A 131 -13.66 -8.52 9.02
CA GLU A 131 -14.72 -9.54 9.07
C GLU A 131 -16.08 -8.92 9.44
N ALA A 132 -16.11 -8.00 10.41
CA ALA A 132 -17.32 -7.27 10.76
C ALA A 132 -17.80 -6.34 9.64
N LEU A 133 -16.89 -5.61 8.96
CA LEU A 133 -17.22 -4.78 7.79
C LEU A 133 -17.80 -5.60 6.63
N ASP A 134 -17.39 -6.85 6.49
CA ASP A 134 -17.88 -7.80 5.48
C ASP A 134 -19.13 -8.56 5.91
N GLY A 135 -19.63 -8.31 7.12
CA GLY A 135 -20.81 -8.99 7.67
C GLY A 135 -20.56 -10.48 7.99
N LEU A 136 -19.30 -10.89 8.09
CA LEU A 136 -18.90 -12.26 8.42
C LEU A 136 -18.90 -12.51 9.93
N ARG A 137 -18.92 -11.45 10.74
CA ARG A 137 -18.85 -11.54 12.19
C ARG A 137 -19.64 -10.43 12.88
N GLU A 138 -20.29 -10.80 13.97
CA GLU A 138 -20.98 -9.85 14.85
C GLU A 138 -20.98 -10.35 16.29
N GLY A 139 -20.44 -9.55 17.22
CA GLY A 139 -20.52 -9.78 18.65
C GLY A 139 -19.30 -10.48 19.27
N VAL A 140 -19.47 -10.86 20.54
CA VAL A 140 -18.43 -11.47 21.38
C VAL A 140 -18.38 -12.98 21.17
N SER A 141 -17.17 -13.56 21.13
CA SER A 141 -16.94 -15.01 21.18
C SER A 141 -15.82 -15.38 22.15
N VAL A 142 -15.94 -16.53 22.80
CA VAL A 142 -14.94 -17.09 23.74
C VAL A 142 -14.47 -18.45 23.21
N PRO A 143 -13.16 -18.77 23.23
CA PRO A 143 -12.69 -20.10 22.85
C PRO A 143 -13.32 -21.19 23.71
N GLY A 144 -14.01 -22.15 23.07
CA GLY A 144 -14.79 -23.21 23.72
C GLY A 144 -16.30 -23.14 23.47
N ASP A 145 -16.81 -22.02 22.98
CA ASP A 145 -18.18 -21.92 22.45
C ASP A 145 -18.17 -22.37 20.97
N GLY A 146 -18.53 -23.64 20.76
CA GLY A 146 -18.21 -24.41 19.55
C GLY A 146 -18.51 -23.76 18.19
N LEU A 147 -17.45 -23.65 17.39
CA LEU A 147 -17.32 -23.83 15.93
C LEU A 147 -15.87 -24.30 15.67
N PRO A 148 -15.59 -25.05 14.59
CA PRO A 148 -14.69 -26.21 14.59
C PRO A 148 -13.20 -25.90 14.80
N ASP A 149 -12.55 -26.84 15.51
CA ASP A 149 -11.10 -26.92 15.73
C ASP A 149 -10.30 -26.58 14.47
N ALA A 150 -9.47 -25.54 14.56
CA ALA A 150 -8.29 -25.43 13.71
C ALA A 150 -7.21 -26.36 14.28
N PRO A 151 -6.52 -27.17 13.44
CA PRO A 151 -5.58 -28.16 13.92
C PRO A 151 -4.34 -27.51 14.53
N ASP A 152 -3.95 -28.04 15.67
CA ASP A 152 -2.72 -27.70 16.37
C ASP A 152 -1.52 -28.29 15.62
N SER A 153 -0.54 -27.41 15.38
CA SER A 153 0.84 -27.63 14.91
C SER A 153 1.13 -28.85 14.03
N ALA A 154 1.29 -28.61 12.74
CA ALA A 154 2.36 -29.23 11.96
C ALA A 154 3.05 -28.15 11.15
N ALA A 155 4.38 -28.15 11.19
CA ALA A 155 5.22 -27.31 10.36
C ALA A 155 4.94 -27.62 8.88
N GLU A 156 4.03 -26.86 8.29
CA GLU A 156 3.92 -26.69 6.85
C GLU A 156 4.32 -25.26 6.52
N GLU A 157 5.13 -25.17 5.47
CA GLU A 157 5.74 -23.98 4.90
C GLU A 157 4.86 -22.75 5.05
N ALA A 158 5.45 -21.63 5.48
CA ALA A 158 4.80 -20.34 5.50
C ALA A 158 4.25 -20.02 4.11
N SER A 159 3.00 -20.41 3.86
CA SER A 159 2.31 -20.09 2.63
C SER A 159 2.10 -18.59 2.64
N SER A 160 2.69 -17.96 1.63
CA SER A 160 2.39 -16.60 1.21
C SER A 160 0.86 -16.42 1.15
N PRO A 161 0.34 -15.18 1.34
CA PRO A 161 -1.10 -14.93 1.41
C PRO A 161 -1.84 -15.72 0.34
N SER A 162 -2.75 -16.58 0.78
CA SER A 162 -3.38 -17.59 -0.07
C SER A 162 -4.02 -16.93 -1.28
N SER A 163 -3.30 -17.03 -2.39
CA SER A 163 -3.84 -16.98 -3.72
C SER A 163 -5.03 -17.92 -3.78
N GLY A 164 -6.17 -17.41 -4.25
CA GLY A 164 -7.21 -18.29 -4.73
C GLY A 164 -6.69 -19.24 -5.81
N PRO A 165 -7.51 -20.23 -6.21
CA PRO A 165 -7.20 -21.06 -7.35
C PRO A 165 -7.12 -20.18 -8.61
N GLY A 166 -5.90 -19.98 -9.13
CA GLY A 166 -5.62 -19.26 -10.38
C GLY A 166 -4.16 -18.81 -10.45
N GLU A 167 -3.51 -18.99 -11.61
CA GLU A 167 -2.16 -18.48 -11.83
C GLU A 167 -2.16 -16.94 -11.83
N PRO A 168 -1.21 -16.28 -11.12
CA PRO A 168 -1.16 -14.84 -11.06
C PRO A 168 -0.70 -14.26 -12.39
N THR A 169 -1.15 -13.05 -12.70
CA THR A 169 -0.46 -12.22 -13.71
C THR A 169 0.59 -11.39 -12.98
N THR A 170 1.87 -11.61 -13.28
CA THR A 170 2.96 -10.86 -12.65
C THR A 170 3.43 -9.75 -13.58
N ILE A 171 3.49 -8.53 -13.06
CA ILE A 171 4.08 -7.39 -13.78
C ILE A 171 5.44 -7.03 -13.18
N VAL A 172 6.45 -6.96 -14.04
CA VAL A 172 7.80 -6.50 -13.73
C VAL A 172 7.93 -5.07 -14.25
N LEU A 173 7.71 -4.10 -13.38
CA LEU A 173 7.74 -2.68 -13.68
C LEU A 173 9.17 -2.18 -13.77
N VAL A 174 9.55 -1.61 -14.91
CA VAL A 174 10.87 -1.01 -15.15
C VAL A 174 10.70 0.47 -15.43
N ARG A 175 11.31 1.33 -14.61
CA ARG A 175 11.41 2.76 -14.97
C ARG A 175 12.45 2.92 -16.07
N HIS A 176 12.19 3.76 -17.07
CA HIS A 176 13.22 4.11 -18.08
C HIS A 176 14.54 4.59 -17.45
N GLY A 177 15.65 4.41 -18.18
CA GLY A 177 16.96 4.96 -17.80
C GLY A 177 17.00 6.50 -17.87
N VAL A 178 18.04 7.10 -17.31
CA VAL A 178 18.18 8.57 -17.27
C VAL A 178 18.16 9.22 -18.66
N THR A 179 17.58 10.41 -18.71
CA THR A 179 17.56 11.31 -19.87
C THR A 179 18.22 12.65 -19.51
N ALA A 180 18.41 13.54 -20.49
CA ALA A 180 18.86 14.91 -20.23
C ALA A 180 17.95 15.65 -19.22
N HIS A 181 16.63 15.42 -19.27
CA HIS A 181 15.68 16.01 -18.31
C HIS A 181 15.84 15.43 -16.91
N THR A 182 16.18 14.15 -16.79
CA THR A 182 16.42 13.51 -15.49
C THR A 182 17.60 14.15 -14.78
N THR A 183 18.73 14.31 -15.49
CA THR A 183 19.93 14.97 -14.95
C THR A 183 19.67 16.45 -14.67
N GLY A 184 18.90 17.12 -15.52
CA GLY A 184 18.52 18.52 -15.36
C GLY A 184 17.42 18.78 -14.33
N ARG A 185 16.83 17.75 -13.70
CA ARG A 185 15.67 17.86 -12.79
C ARG A 185 14.51 18.66 -13.40
N ARG A 186 14.25 18.39 -14.67
CA ARG A 186 13.19 19.03 -15.46
C ARG A 186 11.93 18.17 -15.45
N PHE A 187 10.77 18.82 -15.49
CA PHE A 187 9.52 18.16 -15.82
C PHE A 187 9.66 17.52 -17.22
N SER A 188 9.17 16.29 -17.34
CA SER A 188 9.37 15.49 -18.55
C SER A 188 8.13 14.62 -18.74
N GLY A 189 7.18 15.14 -19.49
CA GLY A 189 5.87 14.57 -19.68
C GLY A 189 5.87 13.37 -20.61
N GLY A 190 4.66 13.07 -21.09
CA GLY A 190 4.37 11.94 -21.95
C GLY A 190 4.78 12.20 -23.40
N LEU A 191 3.79 12.17 -24.29
CA LEU A 191 3.98 12.40 -25.72
C LEU A 191 3.76 13.87 -26.11
N GLY A 192 3.14 14.67 -25.24
CA GLY A 192 2.82 16.08 -25.51
C GLY A 192 3.99 17.06 -25.37
N GLY A 193 5.14 16.60 -24.86
CA GLY A 193 6.32 17.43 -24.55
C GLY A 193 7.56 17.11 -25.37
N ASP A 194 8.74 17.43 -24.81
CA ASP A 194 10.04 17.34 -25.50
C ASP A 194 10.47 15.90 -25.84
N ASN A 195 9.88 14.90 -25.17
CA ASN A 195 10.09 13.47 -25.40
C ASN A 195 11.58 13.06 -25.61
N PRO A 196 12.47 13.40 -24.65
CA PRO A 196 13.91 13.23 -24.83
C PRO A 196 14.31 11.74 -24.93
N PRO A 197 15.36 11.40 -25.70
CA PRO A 197 15.94 10.06 -25.72
C PRO A 197 16.63 9.70 -24.40
N LEU A 198 17.03 8.43 -24.27
CA LEU A 198 18.00 8.03 -23.26
C LEU A 198 19.34 8.74 -23.49
N SER A 199 20.02 9.09 -22.39
CA SER A 199 21.43 9.46 -22.45
C SER A 199 22.31 8.20 -22.62
N GLU A 200 23.62 8.37 -22.78
CA GLU A 200 24.55 7.23 -22.78
C GLU A 200 24.48 6.45 -21.45
N GLU A 201 24.43 7.16 -20.32
CA GLU A 201 24.21 6.56 -19.01
C GLU A 201 22.87 5.84 -18.94
N GLY A 202 21.81 6.41 -19.50
CA GLY A 202 20.48 5.80 -19.56
C GLY A 202 20.45 4.49 -20.36
N ARG A 203 21.23 4.42 -21.46
CA ARG A 203 21.39 3.18 -22.23
C ARG A 203 22.19 2.13 -21.47
N ALA A 204 23.25 2.53 -20.77
CA ALA A 204 24.01 1.63 -19.90
C ALA A 204 23.13 1.07 -18.76
N GLN A 205 22.33 1.93 -18.13
CA GLN A 205 21.32 1.56 -17.15
C GLN A 205 20.31 0.54 -17.68
N ALA A 206 19.76 0.77 -18.87
CA ALA A 206 18.84 -0.17 -19.52
C ALA A 206 19.51 -1.52 -19.83
N ALA A 207 20.79 -1.51 -20.24
CA ALA A 207 21.56 -2.73 -20.48
C ALA A 207 21.82 -3.54 -19.20
N GLU A 208 22.04 -2.87 -18.06
CA GLU A 208 22.15 -3.53 -16.75
C GLU A 208 20.84 -4.25 -16.36
N VAL A 209 19.69 -3.58 -16.55
CA VAL A 209 18.37 -4.19 -16.33
C VAL A 209 18.16 -5.37 -17.28
N ALA A 210 18.51 -5.21 -18.55
CA ALA A 210 18.39 -6.27 -19.56
C ALA A 210 19.24 -7.50 -19.18
N ALA A 211 20.47 -7.31 -18.70
CA ALA A 211 21.31 -8.39 -18.21
C ALA A 211 20.70 -9.10 -16.99
N TRP A 212 20.13 -8.34 -16.06
CA TRP A 212 19.45 -8.93 -14.90
C TRP A 212 18.22 -9.74 -15.29
N LEU A 213 17.33 -9.18 -16.12
CA LEU A 213 16.10 -9.87 -16.55
C LEU A 213 16.39 -11.08 -17.45
N LYS A 214 17.50 -11.08 -18.18
CA LYS A 214 17.93 -12.21 -19.01
C LYS A 214 18.15 -13.50 -18.20
N GLU A 215 18.60 -13.39 -16.94
CA GLU A 215 18.73 -14.54 -16.04
C GLU A 215 17.36 -15.17 -15.71
N LEU A 216 16.27 -14.43 -15.90
CA LEU A 216 14.90 -14.83 -15.65
C LEU A 216 14.10 -15.05 -16.96
N LYS A 217 14.75 -15.10 -18.12
CA LYS A 217 14.08 -15.10 -19.43
C LYS A 217 13.04 -16.21 -19.62
N GLU A 218 13.27 -17.39 -19.02
CA GLU A 218 12.36 -18.54 -19.10
C GLU A 218 11.05 -18.32 -18.32
N SER A 219 10.97 -17.27 -17.52
CA SER A 219 9.80 -16.89 -16.73
C SER A 219 9.22 -15.55 -17.16
N ILE A 220 9.61 -15.01 -18.33
CA ILE A 220 9.10 -13.74 -18.86
C ILE A 220 8.49 -14.01 -20.24
N ASP A 221 7.23 -13.63 -20.42
CA ASP A 221 6.47 -13.95 -21.62
C ASP A 221 6.44 -12.82 -22.64
N VAL A 222 6.45 -11.56 -22.18
CA VAL A 222 6.25 -10.38 -23.05
C VAL A 222 6.84 -9.11 -22.43
N VAL A 223 7.24 -8.18 -23.29
CA VAL A 223 7.61 -6.81 -22.91
C VAL A 223 6.56 -5.84 -23.43
N VAL A 224 5.98 -5.05 -22.53
CA VAL A 224 5.06 -3.95 -22.83
C VAL A 224 5.74 -2.63 -22.49
N ALA A 225 5.58 -1.62 -23.32
CA ALA A 225 6.18 -0.31 -23.12
C ALA A 225 5.16 0.81 -23.26
N SER A 226 5.37 1.87 -22.48
CA SER A 226 4.83 3.17 -22.84
C SER A 226 5.37 3.63 -24.21
N PRO A 227 4.55 4.30 -25.06
CA PRO A 227 4.98 4.78 -26.38
C PRO A 227 5.98 5.94 -26.34
N VAL A 228 6.29 6.48 -25.16
CA VAL A 228 7.25 7.58 -24.98
C VAL A 228 8.66 7.09 -25.35
N ARG A 229 9.47 7.94 -25.99
CA ARG A 229 10.72 7.54 -26.64
C ARG A 229 11.70 6.86 -25.67
N ARG A 230 11.92 7.44 -24.50
CA ARG A 230 12.83 6.90 -23.48
C ARG A 230 12.40 5.52 -22.94
N THR A 231 11.09 5.24 -22.86
CA THR A 231 10.58 3.92 -22.46
C THR A 231 10.69 2.93 -23.59
N ARG A 232 10.43 3.35 -24.83
CA ARG A 232 10.66 2.52 -26.03
C ARG A 232 12.13 2.11 -26.18
N GLU A 233 13.06 3.06 -26.11
CA GLU A 233 14.50 2.77 -26.17
C GLU A 233 14.93 1.81 -25.04
N THR A 234 14.38 1.98 -23.83
CA THR A 234 14.65 1.05 -22.70
C THR A 234 14.07 -0.34 -22.98
N ALA A 235 12.83 -0.41 -23.46
CA ALA A 235 12.13 -1.66 -23.76
C ALA A 235 12.79 -2.43 -24.91
N GLU A 236 13.25 -1.75 -25.95
CA GLU A 236 13.97 -2.36 -27.08
C GLU A 236 15.27 -3.02 -26.60
N ILE A 237 16.02 -2.38 -25.70
CA ILE A 237 17.24 -2.96 -25.09
C ILE A 237 16.90 -4.20 -24.27
N VAL A 238 15.86 -4.13 -23.41
CA VAL A 238 15.43 -5.25 -22.57
C VAL A 238 14.91 -6.41 -23.42
N ALA A 239 14.00 -6.14 -24.33
CA ALA A 239 13.38 -7.13 -25.20
C ALA A 239 14.40 -7.79 -26.13
N GLY A 240 15.38 -7.04 -26.63
CA GLY A 240 16.50 -7.58 -27.41
C GLY A 240 17.34 -8.61 -26.64
N ALA A 241 17.55 -8.41 -25.34
CA ALA A 241 18.27 -9.37 -24.50
C ALA A 241 17.43 -10.62 -24.16
N LEU A 242 16.11 -10.46 -24.07
CA LEU A 242 15.14 -11.54 -23.81
C LEU A 242 14.76 -12.33 -25.07
N GLY A 243 14.94 -11.74 -26.26
CA GLY A 243 14.46 -12.32 -27.52
C GLY A 243 12.93 -12.23 -27.67
N LEU A 244 12.30 -11.24 -27.04
CA LEU A 244 10.85 -11.05 -27.02
C LEU A 244 10.42 -9.84 -27.86
N PRO A 245 9.16 -9.81 -28.34
CA PRO A 245 8.60 -8.61 -28.96
C PRO A 245 8.31 -7.52 -27.92
N VAL A 246 8.17 -6.28 -28.40
CA VAL A 246 7.68 -5.14 -27.60
C VAL A 246 6.27 -4.78 -28.06
N GLU A 247 5.33 -4.80 -27.13
CA GLU A 247 3.98 -4.26 -27.30
C GLU A 247 3.91 -2.83 -26.73
N GLU A 248 3.06 -1.96 -27.28
CA GLU A 248 2.84 -0.62 -26.75
C GLU A 248 1.51 -0.53 -25.99
N GLU A 249 1.51 0.09 -24.81
CA GLU A 249 0.29 0.44 -24.06
C GLU A 249 0.29 1.95 -23.75
N PRO A 250 -0.49 2.75 -24.50
CA PRO A 250 -0.54 4.21 -24.34
C PRO A 250 -0.90 4.68 -22.93
N ALA A 251 -1.72 3.92 -22.20
CA ALA A 251 -2.12 4.27 -20.84
C ALA A 251 -0.95 4.33 -19.85
N PHE A 252 0.21 3.74 -20.17
CA PHE A 252 1.41 3.78 -19.33
C PHE A 252 2.35 4.94 -19.66
N ALA A 253 1.96 5.90 -20.51
CA ALA A 253 2.68 7.16 -20.70
C ALA A 253 2.82 7.95 -19.39
N GLU A 254 3.89 8.75 -19.27
CA GLU A 254 4.06 9.68 -18.15
C GLU A 254 2.93 10.69 -18.11
N MET A 255 2.69 11.30 -16.96
CA MET A 255 1.82 12.46 -16.82
C MET A 255 2.21 13.56 -17.80
N GLU A 256 1.23 14.16 -18.49
CA GLU A 256 1.50 15.38 -19.24
C GLU A 256 1.64 16.59 -18.30
N PHE A 257 2.72 17.35 -18.44
CA PHE A 257 2.97 18.57 -17.65
C PHE A 257 2.62 19.86 -18.40
N GLY A 258 2.18 19.75 -19.66
CA GLY A 258 1.74 20.88 -20.47
C GLY A 258 2.81 21.98 -20.58
N GLU A 259 2.44 23.21 -20.20
CA GLU A 259 3.33 24.38 -20.26
C GLU A 259 4.59 24.25 -19.37
N TRP A 260 4.61 23.31 -18.41
CA TRP A 260 5.75 23.08 -17.54
C TRP A 260 6.78 22.11 -18.13
N ASP A 261 6.48 21.42 -19.23
CA ASP A 261 7.40 20.47 -19.85
C ASP A 261 8.76 21.11 -20.17
N GLY A 262 9.84 20.38 -19.89
CA GLY A 262 11.19 20.87 -20.09
C GLY A 262 11.66 21.93 -19.09
N LEU A 263 10.81 22.47 -18.21
CA LEU A 263 11.23 23.42 -17.17
C LEU A 263 11.71 22.70 -15.91
N THR A 264 12.61 23.34 -15.16
CA THR A 264 12.97 22.90 -13.80
C THR A 264 11.91 23.30 -12.78
N PHE A 265 11.89 22.64 -11.62
CA PHE A 265 11.05 23.05 -10.50
C PHE A 265 11.24 24.52 -10.11
N THR A 266 12.47 25.03 -10.11
CA THR A 266 12.76 26.44 -9.82
C THR A 266 12.14 27.37 -10.86
N GLU A 267 12.31 27.07 -12.15
CA GLU A 267 11.74 27.88 -13.23
C GLU A 267 10.21 27.92 -13.18
N VAL A 268 9.55 26.80 -12.86
CA VAL A 268 8.09 26.77 -12.70
C VAL A 268 7.66 27.52 -11.44
N ALA A 269 8.37 27.34 -10.31
CA ALA A 269 8.05 28.06 -9.07
C ALA A 269 8.21 29.58 -9.20
N GLU A 270 9.12 30.06 -10.05
CA GLU A 270 9.27 31.48 -10.37
C GLU A 270 8.16 32.01 -11.30
N ARG A 271 7.66 31.18 -12.23
CA ARG A 271 6.70 31.59 -13.26
C ARG A 271 5.23 31.38 -12.88
N ASP A 272 4.94 30.32 -12.13
CA ASP A 272 3.58 29.79 -11.93
C ASP A 272 3.40 29.20 -10.52
N LYS A 273 3.90 29.91 -9.51
CA LYS A 273 3.92 29.47 -8.10
C LYS A 273 2.55 29.02 -7.59
N GLU A 274 1.52 29.83 -7.80
CA GLU A 274 0.18 29.58 -7.26
C GLU A 274 -0.41 28.28 -7.83
N ARG A 275 -0.22 28.00 -9.12
CA ARG A 275 -0.70 26.75 -9.72
C ARG A 275 0.15 25.56 -9.31
N MET A 276 1.47 25.74 -9.11
CA MET A 276 2.31 24.68 -8.53
C MET A 276 1.83 24.31 -7.13
N GLU A 277 1.54 25.28 -6.27
CA GLU A 277 1.01 25.05 -4.93
C GLU A 277 -0.36 24.36 -4.97
N ALA A 278 -1.26 24.78 -5.86
CA ALA A 278 -2.55 24.14 -6.06
C ALA A 278 -2.43 22.68 -6.54
N TRP A 279 -1.53 22.41 -7.49
CA TRP A 279 -1.25 21.06 -8.02
C TRP A 279 -0.72 20.10 -6.95
N PHE A 280 0.11 20.58 -6.01
CA PHE A 280 0.55 19.77 -4.87
C PHE A 280 -0.53 19.57 -3.81
N ALA A 281 -1.42 20.55 -3.62
CA ALA A 281 -2.47 20.50 -2.62
C ALA A 281 -3.69 19.65 -3.04
N ASP A 282 -3.98 19.59 -4.34
CA ASP A 282 -5.14 18.89 -4.89
C ASP A 282 -4.75 18.02 -6.08
N MET A 283 -4.88 16.70 -5.89
CA MET A 283 -4.57 15.68 -6.90
C MET A 283 -5.47 15.70 -8.14
N SER A 284 -6.60 16.42 -8.08
CA SER A 284 -7.50 16.60 -9.20
C SER A 284 -7.19 17.85 -10.04
N TYR A 285 -6.36 18.76 -9.51
CA TYR A 285 -5.93 19.95 -10.22
C TYR A 285 -4.81 19.59 -11.21
N PRO A 286 -4.92 19.90 -12.52
CA PRO A 286 -3.85 19.64 -13.50
C PRO A 286 -2.89 20.83 -13.63
N PRO A 287 -1.62 20.60 -14.05
CA PRO A 287 -0.79 21.67 -14.57
C PRO A 287 -1.41 22.25 -15.86
N PRO A 288 -1.09 23.50 -16.24
CA PRO A 288 -1.68 24.14 -17.42
C PRO A 288 -1.41 23.34 -18.70
N GLY A 289 -2.49 22.87 -19.35
CA GLY A 289 -2.39 22.05 -20.56
C GLY A 289 -1.87 20.62 -20.33
N GLY A 290 -1.81 20.16 -19.07
CA GLY A 290 -1.39 18.81 -18.71
C GLY A 290 -2.48 17.97 -18.05
N GLU A 291 -2.06 16.96 -17.29
CA GLU A 291 -2.94 15.99 -16.61
C GLU A 291 -2.85 16.10 -15.09
N SER A 292 -3.97 15.90 -14.39
CA SER A 292 -3.98 15.72 -12.94
C SER A 292 -3.61 14.29 -12.56
N PHE A 293 -3.22 14.06 -11.31
CA PHE A 293 -2.91 12.71 -10.83
C PHE A 293 -4.13 11.79 -10.88
N VAL A 294 -5.33 12.34 -10.70
CA VAL A 294 -6.60 11.59 -10.84
C VAL A 294 -6.77 11.11 -12.29
N GLN A 295 -6.55 11.97 -13.28
CA GLN A 295 -6.65 11.59 -14.70
C GLN A 295 -5.61 10.52 -15.07
N VAL A 296 -4.37 10.67 -14.60
CA VAL A 296 -3.32 9.65 -14.79
C VAL A 296 -3.73 8.33 -14.15
N ARG A 297 -4.26 8.33 -12.93
CA ARG A 297 -4.77 7.12 -12.27
C ARG A 297 -5.83 6.43 -13.10
N GLU A 298 -6.84 7.16 -13.56
CA GLU A 298 -7.93 6.58 -14.34
C GLU A 298 -7.42 5.87 -15.60
N ARG A 299 -6.58 6.54 -16.40
CA ARG A 299 -6.05 5.91 -17.62
C ARG A 299 -5.12 4.74 -17.31
N VAL A 300 -4.23 4.87 -16.32
CA VAL A 300 -3.26 3.83 -15.94
C VAL A 300 -3.98 2.57 -15.46
N LEU A 301 -5.04 2.71 -14.65
CA LEU A 301 -5.82 1.56 -14.19
C LEU A 301 -6.64 0.92 -15.32
N ALA A 302 -7.14 1.71 -16.27
CA ALA A 302 -7.75 1.16 -17.48
C ALA A 302 -6.73 0.35 -18.32
N GLY A 303 -5.49 0.83 -18.43
CA GLY A 303 -4.38 0.10 -19.07
C GLY A 303 -4.00 -1.17 -18.33
N LEU A 304 -3.93 -1.11 -17.00
CA LEU A 304 -3.69 -2.28 -16.16
C LEU A 304 -4.77 -3.35 -16.38
N ALA A 305 -6.06 -2.97 -16.37
CA ALA A 305 -7.16 -3.90 -16.58
C ALA A 305 -7.02 -4.66 -17.91
N ARG A 306 -6.73 -3.95 -19.01
CA ARG A 306 -6.48 -4.55 -20.32
C ARG A 306 -5.25 -5.46 -20.32
N LEU A 307 -4.16 -5.03 -19.70
CA LEU A 307 -2.94 -5.82 -19.60
C LEU A 307 -3.19 -7.13 -18.85
N LEU A 308 -3.87 -7.06 -17.70
CA LEU A 308 -4.19 -8.23 -16.89
C LEU A 308 -5.17 -9.18 -17.58
N GLU A 309 -6.05 -8.69 -18.44
CA GLU A 309 -6.95 -9.51 -19.25
C GLU A 309 -6.20 -10.18 -20.40
N THR A 310 -5.42 -9.41 -21.17
CA THR A 310 -4.69 -9.88 -22.35
C THR A 310 -3.61 -10.89 -22.00
N HIS A 311 -2.93 -10.69 -20.86
CA HIS A 311 -1.78 -11.48 -20.43
C HIS A 311 -2.07 -12.27 -19.15
N ALA A 312 -3.32 -12.74 -18.99
CA ALA A 312 -3.73 -13.51 -17.81
C ALA A 312 -2.81 -14.73 -17.57
N GLY A 313 -2.32 -14.85 -16.32
CA GLY A 313 -1.43 -15.95 -15.89
C GLY A 313 0.03 -15.81 -16.34
N ARG A 314 0.39 -14.73 -17.05
CA ARG A 314 1.74 -14.52 -17.59
C ARG A 314 2.57 -13.55 -16.75
N THR A 315 3.87 -13.55 -16.99
CA THR A 315 4.79 -12.54 -16.48
C THR A 315 5.12 -11.53 -17.57
N VAL A 316 4.78 -10.27 -17.32
CA VAL A 316 4.90 -9.15 -18.26
C VAL A 316 5.91 -8.14 -17.75
N VAL A 317 6.94 -7.83 -18.53
CA VAL A 317 7.81 -6.67 -18.23
C VAL A 317 7.12 -5.42 -18.74
N VAL A 318 6.88 -4.44 -17.88
CA VAL A 318 6.23 -3.17 -18.23
C VAL A 318 7.22 -2.03 -18.06
N VAL A 319 7.62 -1.41 -19.17
CA VAL A 319 8.57 -0.28 -19.16
C VAL A 319 7.80 1.04 -19.18
N SER A 320 7.91 1.81 -18.10
CA SER A 320 7.11 3.02 -17.87
C SER A 320 7.91 4.11 -17.11
N HIS A 321 7.21 5.00 -16.43
CA HIS A 321 7.71 6.25 -15.88
C HIS A 321 7.35 6.41 -14.40
N VAL A 322 7.69 7.56 -13.81
CA VAL A 322 7.57 7.75 -12.36
C VAL A 322 6.12 7.73 -11.92
N THR A 323 5.24 8.53 -12.55
CA THR A 323 3.85 8.64 -12.09
C THR A 323 3.08 7.33 -12.29
N PRO A 324 3.06 6.71 -13.48
CA PRO A 324 2.32 5.46 -13.68
C PRO A 324 2.80 4.31 -12.81
N ILE A 325 4.11 4.12 -12.64
CA ILE A 325 4.64 3.03 -11.78
C ILE A 325 4.21 3.24 -10.34
N LYS A 326 4.35 4.46 -9.81
CA LYS A 326 3.92 4.77 -8.44
C LYS A 326 2.41 4.63 -8.27
N THR A 327 1.62 5.02 -9.27
CA THR A 327 0.16 4.82 -9.28
C THR A 327 -0.19 3.33 -9.22
N LEU A 328 0.47 2.48 -10.00
CA LEU A 328 0.26 1.03 -9.98
C LEU A 328 0.65 0.41 -8.64
N VAL A 329 1.77 0.86 -8.05
CA VAL A 329 2.20 0.43 -6.71
C VAL A 329 1.19 0.84 -5.66
N ALA A 330 0.76 2.11 -5.65
CA ALA A 330 -0.25 2.60 -4.71
C ALA A 330 -1.57 1.83 -4.86
N HIS A 331 -2.02 1.57 -6.10
CA HIS A 331 -3.21 0.78 -6.37
C HIS A 331 -3.09 -0.67 -5.86
N ALA A 332 -1.97 -1.34 -6.13
CA ALA A 332 -1.75 -2.72 -5.68
C ALA A 332 -1.68 -2.85 -4.15
N MET A 333 -1.30 -1.78 -3.45
CA MET A 333 -1.28 -1.71 -1.99
C MET A 333 -2.58 -1.17 -1.40
N GLU A 334 -3.59 -0.87 -2.24
CA GLU A 334 -4.81 -0.17 -1.85
C GLU A 334 -4.55 1.15 -1.08
N ALA A 335 -3.41 1.77 -1.36
CA ALA A 335 -2.97 3.00 -0.73
C ALA A 335 -3.68 4.22 -1.35
N PRO A 336 -3.95 5.27 -0.55
CA PRO A 336 -4.44 6.55 -1.09
C PRO A 336 -3.50 7.11 -2.17
N LEU A 337 -4.07 7.79 -3.18
CA LEU A 337 -3.32 8.27 -4.35
C LEU A 337 -2.17 9.22 -3.98
N ASP A 338 -2.30 10.02 -2.93
CA ASP A 338 -1.24 10.92 -2.45
C ASP A 338 0.01 10.18 -1.91
N SER A 339 -0.08 8.86 -1.71
CA SER A 339 1.06 8.01 -1.35
C SER A 339 2.16 8.02 -2.41
N VAL A 340 1.87 8.40 -3.66
CA VAL A 340 2.88 8.57 -4.73
C VAL A 340 4.00 9.54 -4.35
N PHE A 341 3.74 10.49 -3.45
CA PHE A 341 4.75 11.43 -2.93
C PHE A 341 5.70 10.82 -1.90
N ARG A 342 5.35 9.65 -1.35
CA ARG A 342 6.16 8.92 -0.35
C ARG A 342 6.94 7.75 -0.94
N LEU A 343 6.76 7.48 -2.23
CA LEU A 343 7.48 6.44 -2.95
C LEU A 343 8.73 7.03 -3.62
N GLU A 344 9.89 6.45 -3.40
CA GLU A 344 11.09 6.77 -4.18
C GLU A 344 11.23 5.79 -5.33
N LEU A 345 11.51 6.28 -6.54
CA LEU A 345 11.71 5.42 -7.70
C LEU A 345 12.91 5.91 -8.50
N ALA A 346 14.00 5.17 -8.48
CA ALA A 346 15.23 5.48 -9.19
C ALA A 346 15.12 5.15 -10.70
N PRO A 347 15.84 5.85 -11.58
CA PRO A 347 15.96 5.48 -12.99
C PRO A 347 16.45 4.05 -13.14
N ALA A 348 15.91 3.31 -14.12
CA ALA A 348 16.20 1.89 -14.34
C ALA A 348 15.97 0.98 -13.11
N ALA A 349 15.17 1.42 -12.15
CA ALA A 349 14.73 0.56 -11.07
C ALA A 349 13.63 -0.40 -11.54
N VAL A 350 13.64 -1.57 -10.93
CA VAL A 350 12.68 -2.66 -11.14
C VAL A 350 11.79 -2.79 -9.90
N SER A 351 10.51 -3.00 -10.12
CA SER A 351 9.52 -3.35 -9.09
C SER A 351 8.67 -4.51 -9.59
N VAL A 352 8.14 -5.34 -8.69
CA VAL A 352 7.34 -6.50 -9.08
C VAL A 352 6.04 -6.54 -8.33
N ILE A 353 4.93 -6.66 -9.05
CA ILE A 353 3.59 -6.81 -8.50
C ILE A 353 2.97 -8.07 -9.11
N SER A 354 2.37 -8.93 -8.30
CA SER A 354 1.57 -10.07 -8.77
C SER A 354 0.10 -9.81 -8.53
N PHE A 355 -0.73 -10.01 -9.55
CA PHE A 355 -2.17 -9.85 -9.48
C PHE A 355 -2.85 -11.21 -9.47
N TRP A 356 -3.51 -11.51 -8.35
CA TRP A 356 -4.19 -12.77 -8.13
C TRP A 356 -5.68 -12.61 -8.32
N PRO A 357 -6.36 -13.49 -9.08
CA PRO A 357 -7.81 -13.48 -9.13
C PRO A 357 -8.39 -13.89 -7.77
N ASP A 358 -9.31 -13.11 -7.23
CA ASP A 358 -10.10 -13.49 -6.06
C ASP A 358 -11.03 -14.64 -6.47
N PRO A 359 -11.01 -15.78 -5.78
CA PRO A 359 -11.81 -16.95 -6.12
C PRO A 359 -13.31 -16.69 -6.17
N ARG A 360 -13.78 -15.68 -5.41
CA ARG A 360 -15.20 -15.43 -5.16
C ARG A 360 -15.74 -14.36 -6.09
N THR A 361 -14.96 -13.31 -6.32
CA THR A 361 -15.40 -12.15 -7.11
C THR A 361 -14.78 -12.11 -8.51
N GLY A 362 -13.70 -12.84 -8.75
CA GLY A 362 -12.88 -12.74 -9.96
C GLY A 362 -12.05 -11.44 -10.02
N GLU A 363 -12.15 -10.57 -9.01
CA GLU A 363 -11.40 -9.33 -8.93
C GLU A 363 -9.92 -9.60 -8.73
N LYS A 364 -9.04 -8.88 -9.43
CA LYS A 364 -7.60 -9.11 -9.36
C LYS A 364 -6.97 -8.28 -8.26
N LYS A 365 -6.48 -8.92 -7.19
CA LYS A 365 -5.81 -8.27 -6.06
C LYS A 365 -4.31 -8.23 -6.27
N GLY A 366 -3.73 -7.03 -6.12
CA GLY A 366 -2.30 -6.81 -6.24
C GLY A 366 -1.52 -7.27 -5.00
N SER A 367 -0.32 -7.78 -5.22
CA SER A 367 0.65 -8.14 -4.18
C SER A 367 2.02 -7.63 -4.60
N LEU A 368 2.52 -6.60 -3.92
CA LEU A 368 3.84 -6.01 -4.18
C LEU A 368 4.92 -6.94 -3.62
N ARG A 369 5.75 -7.51 -4.50
CA ARG A 369 6.84 -8.44 -4.11
C ARG A 369 8.13 -7.72 -3.75
N PHE A 370 8.47 -6.67 -4.50
CA PHE A 370 9.54 -5.72 -4.14
C PHE A 370 9.39 -4.43 -4.94
N PHE A 371 10.01 -3.36 -4.45
CA PHE A 371 9.90 -2.02 -5.01
C PHE A 371 11.27 -1.34 -5.12
N ASN A 372 11.47 -0.62 -6.22
CA ASN A 372 12.62 0.26 -6.45
C ASN A 372 14.01 -0.42 -6.33
N ALA A 373 14.13 -1.66 -6.81
CA ALA A 373 15.40 -2.38 -6.81
C ALA A 373 16.24 -2.00 -8.04
N LEU A 374 17.51 -1.67 -7.82
CA LEU A 374 18.49 -1.48 -8.89
C LEU A 374 19.18 -2.80 -9.21
N ALA A 375 19.68 -2.94 -10.44
CA ALA A 375 20.45 -4.11 -10.85
C ALA A 375 21.61 -4.37 -9.86
N PRO A 376 21.84 -5.65 -9.46
CA PRO A 376 22.93 -6.00 -8.54
C PRO A 376 24.27 -5.44 -9.00
N GLY A 377 25.01 -4.79 -8.10
CA GLY A 377 26.28 -4.13 -8.41
C GLY A 377 26.23 -2.60 -8.43
N ARG A 378 25.03 -2.00 -8.46
CA ARG A 378 24.89 -0.56 -8.16
C ARG A 378 25.00 -0.28 -6.66
N ARG A 379 25.51 0.93 -6.38
CA ARG A 379 25.83 1.54 -5.08
C ARG A 379 24.60 1.77 -4.18
N THR A 380 23.78 0.76 -3.93
CA THR A 380 22.63 0.82 -2.99
C THR A 380 23.03 1.32 -1.59
N LEU A 381 24.31 1.19 -1.22
CA LEU A 381 24.86 1.69 0.05
C LEU A 381 25.52 3.09 -0.02
N ARG A 382 25.71 3.70 -1.21
CA ARG A 382 26.44 4.99 -1.33
C ARG A 382 25.65 6.13 -1.95
N ASP A 383 24.56 5.85 -2.66
CA ASP A 383 23.61 6.89 -3.07
C ASP A 383 22.50 7.01 -2.03
N THR A 384 22.77 7.76 -0.96
CA THR A 384 21.69 8.37 -0.19
C THR A 384 20.99 9.33 -1.15
N GLY A 385 19.78 8.97 -1.59
CA GLY A 385 19.02 9.65 -2.64
C GLY A 385 19.27 11.15 -2.67
N ARG A 386 19.95 11.63 -3.72
CA ARG A 386 19.98 13.05 -4.04
C ARG A 386 18.72 13.36 -4.83
N TRP A 387 17.62 13.56 -4.13
CA TRP A 387 16.39 14.13 -4.68
C TRP A 387 16.24 15.54 -4.13
#